data_AF-A0A7Y2ETW0-F1
#
_entry.id   AF-A0A7Y2ETW0-F1
#
_cell.length_a   1.000
_cell.length_b   1.000
_cell.length_c   1.000
_cell.angle_alpha   90.00
_cell.angle_beta   90.00
_cell.angle_gamma   90.00
#
_symmetry.space_group_name_H-M   'P 1'
#
loop_
_entity.id
_entity.type
_entity.pdbx_description
1 polymer ?
#
loop_
_entity_poly.entity_id
_entity_poly.type
_entity_poly.pdbx_seq_one_letter_code
_entity_poly.pdbx_strand_id
1 'polypeptide(L)' 'FGETMAVLMASGHAINIPDSVFDSVRALTATIAAELGETAVGSDHYGALFTLGIFLFIITFIINLTADLVVRGIRKK' A
#
# COMPACT_ATOMS: atom_id res chain seq x y z
N PHE A 1 -2.28 14.99 9.66
CA PHE A 1 -3.48 14.34 9.06
C PHE A 1 -3.74 14.75 7.61
N GLY A 2 -3.50 15.99 7.20
CA GLY A 2 -3.65 16.40 5.80
C GLY A 2 -2.67 15.72 4.83
N GLU A 3 -1.51 15.26 5.30
CA GLU A 3 -0.48 14.61 4.48
C GLU A 3 -0.99 13.32 3.82
N THR A 4 -1.63 12.43 4.58
CA THR A 4 -2.19 11.17 4.04
C THR A 4 -3.38 11.42 3.12
N MET A 5 -4.21 12.42 3.44
CA MET A 5 -5.36 12.80 2.60
C MET A 5 -4.93 13.52 1.32
N ALA A 6 -3.80 14.23 1.34
CA ALA A 6 -3.20 14.83 0.14
C ALA A 6 -2.70 13.77 -0.84
N VAL A 7 -2.13 12.67 -0.35
CA VAL A 7 -1.70 11.54 -1.21
C VAL A 7 -2.91 10.85 -1.84
N LEU A 8 -4.01 10.69 -1.10
CA LEU A 8 -5.26 10.16 -1.65
C LEU A 8 -5.86 11.08 -2.73
N MET A 9 -5.89 12.38 -2.47
CA MET A 9 -6.36 13.38 -3.45
C MET A 9 -5.47 13.43 -4.70
N ALA A 10 -4.15 13.36 -4.55
CA ALA A 10 -3.21 13.40 -5.66
C ALA A 10 -3.22 12.12 -6.51
N SER A 11 -3.47 10.96 -5.89
CA SER A 11 -3.58 9.68 -6.60
C SER A 11 -4.95 9.46 -7.25
N GLY A 12 -5.95 10.29 -6.93
CA GLY A 12 -7.31 10.25 -7.47
C GLY A 12 -8.20 9.17 -6.85
N HIS A 13 -7.62 8.14 -6.21
CA HIS A 13 -8.36 7.05 -5.53
C HIS A 13 -9.33 6.27 -6.44
N ALA A 14 -9.03 6.14 -7.73
CA ALA A 14 -9.85 5.37 -8.68
C ALA A 14 -9.39 3.89 -8.77
N ILE A 15 -10.34 2.94 -8.88
CA ILE A 15 -10.03 1.56 -9.28
C ILE A 15 -9.77 1.60 -10.79
N ASN A 16 -8.51 1.83 -11.15
CA ASN A 16 -8.03 1.76 -12.52
C ASN A 16 -6.72 0.97 -12.55
N ILE A 17 -6.55 0.13 -13.57
CA ILE A 17 -5.27 -0.50 -13.86
C ILE A 17 -4.47 0.54 -14.66
N PRO A 18 -3.41 1.13 -14.12
CA PRO A 18 -2.69 2.19 -14.80
C PRO A 18 -1.94 1.64 -16.00
N ASP A 19 -2.25 2.15 -17.19
CA ASP A 19 -1.48 1.89 -18.42
C ASP A 19 -0.39 2.96 -18.63
N SER A 20 -0.47 4.07 -17.90
CA SER A 20 0.46 5.20 -17.96
C SER A 20 0.87 5.71 -16.56
N VAL A 21 2.03 6.38 -16.47
CA VAL A 21 2.54 6.98 -15.22
C VAL A 21 1.71 8.16 -14.70
N PHE A 22 0.80 8.69 -15.51
CA PHE A 22 -0.11 9.78 -15.14
C PHE A 22 -1.52 9.30 -14.80
N ASP A 23 -1.78 7.99 -14.86
CA ASP A 23 -3.10 7.46 -14.51
C ASP A 23 -3.35 7.50 -13.01
N SER A 24 -4.62 7.67 -12.66
CA SER A 24 -5.06 7.57 -11.28
C SER A 24 -4.87 6.14 -10.76
N VAL A 25 -4.39 6.04 -9.53
CA VAL A 25 -4.14 4.76 -8.87
C VAL A 25 -4.81 4.74 -7.50
N ARG A 26 -5.27 3.57 -7.09
CA ARG A 26 -5.78 3.37 -5.73
C ARG A 26 -4.67 2.80 -4.86
N ALA A 27 -4.34 3.52 -3.79
CA ALA A 27 -3.42 3.00 -2.78
C ALA A 27 -3.98 1.70 -2.18
N LEU A 28 -3.14 0.67 -2.11
CA LEU A 28 -3.53 -0.63 -1.54
C LEU A 28 -3.97 -0.51 -0.07
N THR A 29 -3.31 0.35 0.71
CA THR A 29 -3.72 0.68 2.10
C THR A 29 -5.14 1.25 2.18
N ALA A 30 -5.52 2.09 1.21
CA ALA A 30 -6.85 2.70 1.17
C ALA A 30 -7.93 1.69 0.80
N THR A 31 -7.63 0.77 -0.12
CA THR A 31 -8.53 -0.35 -0.46
C THR A 31 -8.74 -1.27 0.74
N ILE A 32 -7.67 -1.66 1.42
CA ILE A 32 -7.76 -2.50 2.63
C ILE A 32 -8.56 -1.77 3.71
N ALA A 33 -8.28 -0.50 4.01
CA ALA A 33 -9.00 0.24 5.04
C ALA A 33 -10.48 0.44 4.73
N ALA A 34 -10.84 0.66 3.45
CA ALA A 34 -12.21 0.89 3.03
C ALA A 34 -13.03 -0.40 3.00
N GLU A 35 -12.47 -1.49 2.45
CA GLU A 35 -13.22 -2.71 2.18
C GLU A 35 -13.11 -3.74 3.31
N LEU A 36 -12.01 -3.80 4.07
CA LEU A 36 -11.84 -4.80 5.13
C LEU A 36 -12.86 -4.63 6.26
N GLY A 37 -13.37 -3.42 6.48
CA GLY A 37 -14.45 -3.13 7.43
C GLY A 37 -15.86 -3.47 6.94
N GLU A 38 -16.08 -3.54 5.63
CA GLU A 38 -17.38 -3.89 5.02
C GLU A 38 -17.50 -5.38 4.72
N THR A 39 -16.38 -6.07 4.51
CA THR A 39 -16.41 -7.45 4.02
C THR A 39 -16.68 -8.46 5.13
N ALA A 40 -17.60 -9.38 4.89
CA ALA A 40 -17.94 -10.44 5.83
C ALA A 40 -16.73 -11.38 6.04
N VAL A 41 -16.35 -11.56 7.30
CA VAL A 41 -15.26 -12.45 7.73
C VAL A 41 -15.58 -13.88 7.29
N GLY A 42 -14.73 -14.45 6.42
CA GLY A 42 -14.92 -15.79 5.85
C GLY A 42 -15.40 -15.83 4.40
N SER A 43 -15.59 -14.69 3.74
CA SER A 43 -15.83 -14.61 2.29
C SER A 43 -14.51 -14.71 1.49
N ASP A 44 -14.59 -15.20 0.25
CA ASP A 44 -13.42 -15.25 -0.66
C ASP A 44 -12.76 -13.87 -0.84
N HIS A 45 -13.55 -12.81 -0.82
CA HIS A 45 -13.09 -11.43 -0.92
C HIS A 45 -12.26 -10.99 0.30
N TYR A 46 -12.65 -11.42 1.51
CA TYR A 46 -11.84 -11.19 2.72
C TYR A 46 -10.46 -11.85 2.60
N GLY A 47 -10.38 -13.04 2.01
CA GLY A 47 -9.13 -13.73 1.72
C GLY A 47 -8.23 -12.92 0.77
N ALA A 48 -8.80 -12.36 -0.29
CA ALA A 48 -8.08 -11.51 -1.23
C ALA A 48 -7.51 -10.24 -0.57
N LEU A 49 -8.31 -9.56 0.27
CA LEU A 49 -7.86 -8.39 1.04
C LEU A 49 -6.74 -8.73 2.02
N PHE A 50 -6.83 -9.89 2.66
CA PHE A 50 -5.80 -10.35 3.59
C PHE A 50 -4.48 -10.63 2.87
N THR A 51 -4.51 -11.28 1.71
CA THR A 51 -3.33 -11.48 0.86
C THR A 51 -2.73 -10.14 0.41
N LEU A 52 -3.56 -9.17 0.05
CA LEU A 52 -3.14 -7.80 -0.29
C LEU A 52 -2.43 -7.11 0.89
N GLY A 53 -2.92 -7.30 2.12
CA GLY A 53 -2.28 -6.80 3.34
C GLY A 53 -0.90 -7.41 3.59
N ILE A 54 -0.77 -8.74 3.43
CA ILE A 54 0.53 -9.42 3.55
C ILE A 54 1.50 -8.94 2.46
N PHE A 55 1.02 -8.80 1.23
CA PHE A 55 1.84 -8.32 0.11
C PHE A 55 2.38 -6.91 0.37
N LEU A 56 1.51 -6.01 0.86
CA LEU A 56 1.90 -4.66 1.24
C LEU A 56 2.93 -4.66 2.38
N PHE A 57 2.74 -5.50 3.38
CA PHE A 57 3.70 -5.67 4.46
C PHE A 57 5.07 -6.12 3.94
N ILE A 58 5.13 -7.08 3.02
CA ILE A 58 6.38 -7.55 2.41
C ILE A 58 7.08 -6.41 1.66
N ILE A 59 6.37 -5.63 0.85
CA ILE A 59 6.96 -4.48 0.13
C ILE A 59 7.54 -3.48 1.12
N THR A 60 6.76 -3.12 2.14
CA THR A 60 7.18 -2.13 3.14
C THR A 60 8.38 -2.64 3.94
N PHE A 61 8.38 -3.93 4.28
CA PHE A 61 9.48 -4.60 4.96
C PHE A 61 10.75 -4.60 4.11
N ILE A 62 10.65 -4.93 2.81
CA ILE A 62 11.80 -4.90 1.89
C ILE A 62 12.37 -3.48 1.80
N ILE A 63 11.53 -2.47 1.57
CA ILE A 63 11.98 -1.07 1.48
C ILE A 63 12.67 -0.65 2.79
N ASN A 64 12.06 -0.96 3.93
CA ASN A 64 12.60 -0.61 5.24
C ASN A 64 13.92 -1.35 5.52
N LEU A 65 14.00 -2.64 5.19
CA LEU A 65 15.19 -3.46 5.34
C LEU A 65 16.33 -2.96 4.44
N THR A 66 16.05 -2.67 3.16
CA THR A 66 17.04 -2.11 2.25
C THR A 66 17.53 -0.76 2.74
N ALA A 67 16.64 0.12 3.21
CA ALA A 67 17.02 1.41 3.79
C ALA A 67 17.92 1.25 5.02
N ASP A 68 17.58 0.35 5.95
CA ASP A 68 18.38 0.08 7.15
C ASP A 68 19.77 -0.50 6.78
N LEU A 69 19.84 -1.44 5.83
CA LEU A 69 21.11 -2.01 5.35
C LEU A 69 22.01 -0.95 4.70
N VAL A 70 21.45 -0.08 3.85
CA VAL A 70 22.20 1.01 3.22
C VAL A 70 22.71 2.00 4.26
N VAL A 71 21.86 2.43 5.20
CA VAL A 71 22.24 3.38 6.27
C VAL A 71 23.31 2.79 7.19
N ARG A 72 23.20 1.51 7.57
CA ARG A 72 24.22 0.82 8.37
C ARG A 72 25.55 0.68 7.62
N GLY A 73 25.52 0.45 6.31
CA GLY A 73 26.70 0.43 5.47
C GLY A 73 27.42 1.78 5.41
N ILE A 74 26.68 2.89 5.41
CA ILE A 74 27.23 4.25 5.37
C ILE A 74 27.83 4.65 6.73
N ARG A 75 27.20 4.26 7.86
CA ARG A 75 27.66 4.62 9.21
C ARG A 75 28.93 3.90 9.67
N LYS A 76 29.43 2.93 8.90
CA LYS A 76 30.72 2.25 9.14
C LYS A 76 31.93 2.90 8.45
N LYS A 77 31.74 4.02 7.73
CA LYS A 77 32.82 4.94 7.33
C LYS A 77 32.88 6.11 8.29
#